data_AF-A0A077X2S5-F1
#
_entry.id   AF-A0A077X2S5-F1
#
_cell.length_a   1.000
_cell.length_b   1.000
_cell.length_c   1.000
_cell.angle_alpha   90.00
_cell.angle_beta   90.00
_cell.angle_gamma   90.00
#
_symmetry.space_group_name_H-M   'P 1'
#
loop_
_entity.id
_entity.type
_entity.pdbx_description
1 polymer ?
#
loop_
_entity_poly.entity_id
_entity_poly.type
_entity_poly.pdbx_seq_one_letter_code
_entity_poly.pdbx_strand_id
1 'polypeptide(L)'
;MPSDTRKDQETRHSLANQLLELICQSVEKCARQDQRAKFTELLSSLEKWVVRRVLSGELPTGMELDYADLCLDIRYMYLHRPAVRVLHDAKYRRRSTKYPLAPFLPREFTSIWRRQCSQGAQMLAKSNNVLSVNNAPLCRAHATRLHFARFFGKLFKVTSLYLESNLDGTFQECVREALVSGDVESLIVMRSASGRQEDVESMCMMVSTAAEQLWAYLNSMGDLMMADPTSEQQARLVHPPVGIQDDDNNNDDIDGDDDDEALSSPPDWLMPQRYTIHDDTRLRLKIMDELCQKGWCWFN
;
A
#
# COMPACT_ATOMS: atom_id res chain seq x y z
N MET A 1 20.56 15.22 23.17
CA MET A 1 19.13 15.38 22.84
C MET A 1 18.61 16.59 23.62
N PRO A 2 18.01 17.59 22.96
CA PRO A 2 17.43 18.76 23.63
C PRO A 2 16.39 18.34 24.69
N SER A 3 16.27 19.09 25.79
CA SER A 3 15.36 18.77 26.92
C SER A 3 13.90 18.60 26.51
N ASP A 4 13.46 19.30 25.46
CA ASP A 4 12.06 19.30 25.00
C ASP A 4 11.73 18.03 24.21
N THR A 5 12.65 17.59 23.34
CA THR A 5 12.49 16.31 22.60
C THR A 5 12.34 15.09 23.51
N ARG A 6 12.92 15.15 24.72
CA ARG A 6 12.82 14.08 25.72
C ARG A 6 11.43 14.05 26.37
N LYS A 7 10.87 15.21 26.71
CA LYS A 7 9.52 15.32 27.30
C LYS A 7 8.43 14.89 26.32
N ASP A 8 8.60 15.23 25.04
CA ASP A 8 7.68 14.83 23.98
C ASP A 8 7.71 13.30 23.78
N GLN A 9 8.91 12.71 23.77
CA GLN A 9 9.07 11.26 23.70
C GLN A 9 8.46 10.54 24.92
N GLU A 10 8.69 11.04 26.13
CA GLU A 10 8.10 10.47 27.35
C GLU A 10 6.56 10.54 27.34
N THR A 11 6.01 11.67 26.88
CA THR A 11 4.56 11.87 26.76
C THR A 11 3.95 10.92 25.73
N ARG A 12 4.56 10.81 24.54
CA ARG A 12 4.11 9.90 23.48
C ARG A 12 4.19 8.43 23.90
N HIS A 13 5.27 8.05 24.58
CA HIS A 13 5.44 6.70 25.12
C HIS A 13 4.37 6.39 26.17
N SER A 14 4.05 7.34 27.04
CA SER A 14 2.93 7.23 27.98
C SER A 14 1.59 7.06 27.27
N LEU A 15 1.32 7.86 26.23
CA LEU A 15 0.09 7.75 25.43
C LEU A 15 -0.02 6.39 24.73
N ALA A 16 1.06 5.91 24.11
CA ALA A 16 1.12 4.59 23.49
C ALA A 16 0.77 3.48 24.49
N ASN A 17 1.30 3.59 25.71
CA ASN A 17 0.99 2.66 26.79
C ASN A 17 -0.50 2.69 27.16
N GLN A 18 -1.04 3.88 27.40
CA GLN A 18 -2.43 4.08 27.81
C GLN A 18 -3.41 3.56 26.76
N LEU A 19 -3.14 3.78 25.47
CA LEU A 19 -3.97 3.25 24.38
C LEU A 19 -4.00 1.72 24.38
N LEU A 20 -2.84 1.07 24.55
CA LEU A 20 -2.77 -0.39 24.57
C LEU A 20 -3.42 -0.98 25.82
N GLU A 21 -3.24 -0.33 26.98
CA GLU A 21 -3.88 -0.71 28.24
C GLU A 21 -5.40 -0.55 28.17
N LEU A 22 -5.92 0.53 27.58
CA LEU A 22 -7.35 0.74 27.39
C LEU A 22 -7.97 -0.39 26.55
N ILE A 23 -7.28 -0.82 25.49
CA ILE A 23 -7.70 -1.97 24.67
C ILE A 23 -7.72 -3.24 25.53
N CYS A 24 -6.65 -3.52 26.29
CA CYS A 24 -6.56 -4.70 27.14
C CYS A 24 -7.68 -4.73 28.20
N GLN A 25 -7.90 -3.62 28.91
CA GLN A 25 -8.97 -3.49 29.91
C GLN A 25 -10.36 -3.68 29.30
N SER A 26 -10.57 -3.23 28.06
CA SER A 26 -11.84 -3.43 27.36
C SER A 26 -12.04 -4.91 26.99
N VAL A 27 -10.96 -5.59 26.61
CA VAL A 27 -10.97 -7.02 26.27
C VAL A 27 -11.18 -7.91 27.50
N GLU A 28 -10.59 -7.56 28.66
CA GLU A 28 -10.75 -8.31 29.90
C GLU A 28 -12.19 -8.38 30.39
N LYS A 29 -13.03 -7.39 30.04
CA LYS A 29 -14.47 -7.38 30.35
C LYS A 29 -15.28 -8.36 29.49
N CYS A 30 -14.71 -8.89 28.40
CA CYS A 30 -15.37 -9.84 27.51
C CYS A 30 -15.17 -11.29 27.98
N ALA A 31 -16.10 -12.17 27.62
CA ALA A 31 -15.95 -13.60 27.84
C ALA A 31 -14.68 -14.14 27.15
N ARG A 32 -13.98 -15.09 27.78
CA ARG A 32 -12.66 -15.59 27.32
C ARG A 32 -12.62 -16.02 25.84
N GLN A 33 -13.72 -16.58 25.34
CA GLN A 33 -13.83 -17.02 23.94
C GLN A 33 -13.82 -15.84 22.94
N ASP A 34 -14.33 -14.67 23.35
CA ASP A 34 -14.48 -13.49 22.49
C ASP A 34 -13.29 -12.53 22.59
N GLN A 35 -12.45 -12.68 23.62
CA GLN A 35 -11.34 -11.76 23.92
C GLN A 35 -10.42 -11.53 22.72
N ARG A 36 -10.08 -12.59 21.98
CA ARG A 36 -9.16 -12.48 20.83
C ARG A 36 -9.75 -11.72 19.65
N ALA A 37 -11.03 -12.00 19.34
CA ALA A 37 -11.75 -11.30 18.30
C ALA A 37 -11.87 -9.81 18.66
N LYS A 38 -12.23 -9.52 19.93
CA LYS A 38 -12.38 -8.14 20.40
C LYS A 38 -11.07 -7.37 20.41
N PHE A 39 -9.97 -8.00 20.84
CA PHE A 39 -8.65 -7.37 20.83
C PHE A 39 -8.23 -6.96 19.41
N THR A 40 -8.43 -7.88 18.45
CA THR A 40 -8.15 -7.62 17.03
C THR A 40 -9.02 -6.46 16.50
N GLU A 41 -10.32 -6.49 16.79
CA GLU A 41 -11.27 -5.44 16.36
C GLU A 41 -10.87 -4.06 16.88
N LEU A 42 -10.47 -3.97 18.15
CA LEU A 42 -10.06 -2.71 18.78
C LEU A 42 -8.73 -2.20 18.23
N LEU A 43 -7.75 -3.08 17.97
CA LEU A 43 -6.50 -2.69 17.31
C LEU A 43 -6.75 -2.19 15.88
N SER A 44 -7.54 -2.92 15.09
CA SER A 44 -7.91 -2.47 13.73
C SER A 44 -8.72 -1.18 13.77
N SER A 45 -9.51 -0.95 14.81
CA SER A 45 -10.20 0.33 15.01
C SER A 45 -9.20 1.44 15.24
N LEU A 46 -8.24 1.25 16.16
CA LEU A 46 -7.19 2.23 16.43
C LEU A 46 -6.39 2.58 15.17
N GLU A 47 -6.00 1.59 14.36
CA GLU A 47 -5.36 1.79 13.06
C GLU A 47 -6.20 2.67 12.13
N LYS A 48 -7.50 2.37 11.99
CA LYS A 48 -8.43 3.16 11.19
C LYS A 48 -8.57 4.60 11.71
N TRP A 49 -8.58 4.81 13.02
CA TRP A 49 -8.66 6.14 13.62
C TRP A 49 -7.41 6.98 13.31
N VAL A 50 -6.21 6.39 13.45
CA VAL A 50 -4.96 7.07 13.09
C VAL A 50 -4.96 7.44 11.62
N VAL A 51 -5.27 6.49 10.73
CA VAL A 51 -5.31 6.73 9.29
C VAL A 51 -6.31 7.83 8.92
N ARG A 52 -7.52 7.81 9.49
CA ARG A 52 -8.54 8.86 9.25
C ARG A 52 -8.02 10.23 9.64
N ARG A 53 -7.27 10.31 10.74
CA ARG A 53 -6.71 11.58 11.20
C ARG A 53 -5.56 12.05 10.31
N VAL A 54 -4.67 11.15 9.90
CA VAL A 54 -3.58 11.45 8.93
C VAL A 54 -4.14 11.92 7.59
N LEU A 55 -5.25 11.32 7.14
CA LEU A 55 -5.92 11.68 5.89
C LEU A 55 -6.88 12.87 6.02
N SER A 56 -6.95 13.51 7.18
CA SER A 56 -7.79 14.69 7.38
C SER A 56 -7.17 15.91 6.71
N GLY A 57 -7.97 16.69 5.97
CA GLY A 57 -7.52 17.95 5.37
C GLY A 57 -7.25 19.06 6.39
N GLU A 58 -7.51 18.82 7.67
CA GLU A 58 -7.29 19.77 8.78
C GLU A 58 -6.08 19.36 9.64
N LEU A 59 -5.33 18.33 9.25
CA LEU A 59 -4.14 17.92 9.98
C LEU A 59 -3.06 19.00 9.84
N PRO A 60 -2.52 19.55 10.94
CA PRO A 60 -1.38 20.45 10.87
C PRO A 60 -0.14 19.70 10.32
N THR A 61 0.65 20.39 9.50
CA THR A 61 1.91 19.82 8.98
C THR A 61 2.87 19.48 10.13
N GLY A 62 3.47 18.30 10.06
CA GLY A 62 4.35 17.75 11.08
C GLY A 62 3.65 16.72 11.98
N MET A 63 2.35 16.88 12.24
CA MET A 63 1.60 15.96 13.12
C MET A 63 1.52 14.54 12.55
N GLU A 64 1.61 14.37 11.23
CA GLU A 64 1.68 13.07 10.59
C GLU A 64 2.89 12.24 11.04
N LEU A 65 4.00 12.91 11.40
CA LEU A 65 5.20 12.26 11.92
C LEU A 65 5.01 11.86 13.38
N ASP A 66 4.29 12.66 14.17
CA ASP A 66 3.95 12.32 15.56
C ASP A 66 3.00 11.11 15.62
N TYR A 67 2.02 11.04 14.70
CA TYR A 67 1.17 9.86 14.54
C TYR A 67 1.97 8.62 14.14
N ALA A 68 2.94 8.77 13.22
CA ALA A 68 3.79 7.65 12.83
C ALA A 68 4.68 7.17 14.00
N ASP A 69 5.28 8.10 14.73
CA ASP A 69 6.07 7.75 15.92
C ASP A 69 5.20 7.11 17.01
N LEU A 70 3.95 7.56 17.20
CA LEU A 70 2.99 6.92 18.12
C LEU A 70 2.71 5.48 17.70
N CYS A 71 2.48 5.22 16.41
CA CYS A 71 2.31 3.88 15.87
C CYS A 71 3.52 2.99 16.13
N LEU A 72 4.73 3.53 15.94
CA LEU A 72 5.98 2.83 16.22
C LEU A 72 6.14 2.53 17.72
N ASP A 73 5.78 3.46 18.61
CA ASP A 73 5.81 3.26 20.05
C ASP A 73 4.79 2.21 20.51
N ILE A 74 3.56 2.21 19.95
CA ILE A 74 2.56 1.16 20.22
C ILE A 74 3.07 -0.20 19.73
N ARG A 75 3.65 -0.25 18.52
CA ARG A 75 4.23 -1.47 17.95
C ARG A 75 5.37 -1.98 18.84
N TYR A 76 6.25 -1.09 19.30
CA TYR A 76 7.32 -1.42 20.23
C TYR A 76 6.79 -2.02 21.53
N MET A 77 5.81 -1.36 22.17
CA MET A 77 5.16 -1.83 23.40
C MET A 77 4.53 -3.22 23.21
N TYR A 78 3.78 -3.39 22.12
CA TYR A 78 3.13 -4.65 21.76
C TYR A 78 4.15 -5.80 21.64
N LEU A 79 5.26 -5.55 20.94
CA LEU A 79 6.32 -6.55 20.75
C LEU A 79 7.02 -6.94 22.05
N HIS A 80 7.14 -6.03 23.02
CA HIS A 80 7.84 -6.29 24.27
C HIS A 80 6.93 -6.79 25.40
N ARG A 81 5.63 -7.00 25.14
CA ARG A 81 4.66 -7.47 26.13
C ARG A 81 4.02 -8.80 25.73
N PRO A 82 4.57 -9.95 26.17
CA PRO A 82 4.02 -11.28 25.85
C PRO A 82 2.54 -11.44 26.20
N ALA A 83 2.10 -10.90 27.34
CA ALA A 83 0.71 -10.98 27.78
C ALA A 83 -0.27 -10.36 26.78
N VAL A 84 0.09 -9.22 26.20
CA VAL A 84 -0.72 -8.54 25.16
C VAL A 84 -0.76 -9.36 23.88
N ARG A 85 0.37 -9.95 23.47
CA ARG A 85 0.45 -10.72 22.21
C ARG A 85 -0.43 -11.98 22.21
N VAL A 86 -0.65 -12.59 23.38
CA VAL A 86 -1.52 -13.78 23.51
C VAL A 86 -2.99 -13.46 23.27
N LEU A 87 -3.39 -12.19 23.45
CA LEU A 87 -4.73 -11.70 23.14
C LEU A 87 -4.96 -11.52 21.63
N HIS A 88 -3.91 -11.48 20.81
CA HIS A 88 -4.07 -11.33 19.37
C HIS A 88 -4.39 -12.69 18.72
N ASP A 89 -5.31 -12.68 17.75
CA ASP A 89 -5.78 -13.90 17.10
C ASP A 89 -4.64 -14.61 16.34
N ALA A 90 -4.55 -15.93 16.54
CA ALA A 90 -3.51 -16.76 15.96
C ALA A 90 -3.61 -16.84 14.42
N LYS A 91 -4.76 -16.52 13.82
CA LYS A 91 -4.91 -16.49 12.36
C LYS A 91 -4.08 -15.38 11.69
N TYR A 92 -3.68 -14.34 12.44
CA TYR A 92 -2.77 -13.29 11.96
C TYR A 92 -1.30 -13.66 12.14
N ARG A 93 -0.99 -14.94 12.33
CA ARG A 93 0.37 -15.48 12.26
C ARG A 93 0.71 -15.82 10.82
N ARG A 94 1.96 -15.59 10.41
CA ARG A 94 2.48 -16.28 9.22
C ARG A 94 2.70 -17.75 9.57
N ARG A 95 2.57 -18.64 8.58
CA ARG A 95 2.83 -20.09 8.75
C ARG A 95 4.22 -20.37 9.36
N SER A 96 5.18 -19.46 9.18
CA SER A 96 6.56 -19.56 9.68
C SER A 96 6.85 -18.82 10.98
N THR A 97 5.89 -18.09 11.58
CA THR A 97 6.13 -17.29 12.80
C THR A 97 5.40 -17.86 14.01
N LYS A 98 6.12 -18.03 15.11
CA LYS A 98 5.55 -18.43 16.41
C LYS A 98 4.60 -17.37 17.00
N TYR A 99 4.74 -16.12 16.57
CA TYR A 99 4.02 -14.95 17.09
C TYR A 99 3.17 -14.29 16.00
N PRO A 100 2.05 -13.65 16.38
CA PRO A 100 1.20 -12.89 15.47
C PRO A 100 1.93 -11.67 14.89
N LEU A 101 1.47 -11.19 13.73
CA LEU A 101 1.96 -9.95 13.12
C LEU A 101 1.76 -8.78 14.08
N ALA A 102 2.76 -7.90 14.14
CA ALA A 102 2.69 -6.68 14.94
C ALA A 102 1.68 -5.71 14.31
N PRO A 103 1.01 -4.84 15.08
CA PRO A 103 0.11 -3.83 14.51
C PRO A 103 0.89 -2.75 13.76
N PHE A 104 0.18 -1.96 12.96
CA PHE A 104 0.71 -0.82 12.18
C PHE A 104 1.83 -1.18 11.20
N LEU A 105 1.74 -2.34 10.53
CA LEU A 105 2.71 -2.69 9.49
C LEU A 105 2.50 -1.84 8.25
N PRO A 106 3.59 -1.42 7.57
CA PRO A 106 3.49 -0.73 6.30
C PRO A 106 2.61 -1.47 5.27
N ARG A 107 2.66 -2.81 5.26
CA ARG A 107 1.87 -3.62 4.33
C ARG A 107 0.36 -3.31 4.39
N GLU A 108 -0.17 -3.04 5.57
CA GLU A 108 -1.61 -2.78 5.76
C GLU A 108 -2.07 -1.45 5.14
N PHE A 109 -1.12 -0.54 4.87
CA PHE A 109 -1.39 0.79 4.31
C PHE A 109 -1.09 0.91 2.82
N THR A 110 -0.59 -0.16 2.18
CA THR A 110 -0.27 -0.20 0.73
C THR A 110 -1.46 0.15 -0.16
N SER A 111 -2.66 -0.30 0.18
CA SER A 111 -3.87 0.01 -0.58
C SER A 111 -4.20 1.52 -0.57
N ILE A 112 -3.94 2.19 0.56
CA ILE A 112 -4.13 3.64 0.70
C ILE A 112 -3.07 4.36 -0.13
N TRP A 113 -1.82 3.90 -0.09
CA TRP A 113 -0.74 4.43 -0.93
C TRP A 113 -1.10 4.41 -2.41
N ARG A 114 -1.52 3.24 -2.94
CA ARG A 114 -1.94 3.13 -4.35
C ARG A 114 -3.00 4.15 -4.72
N ARG A 115 -4.02 4.31 -3.87
CA ARG A 115 -5.09 5.31 -4.08
C ARG A 115 -4.54 6.74 -4.11
N GLN A 116 -3.62 7.08 -3.21
CA GLN A 116 -3.00 8.41 -3.17
C GLN A 116 -2.15 8.68 -4.42
N CYS A 117 -1.40 7.69 -4.89
CA CYS A 117 -0.62 7.77 -6.12
C CYS A 117 -1.50 8.00 -7.35
N SER A 118 -2.61 7.27 -7.48
CA SER A 118 -3.58 7.47 -8.57
C SER A 118 -4.22 8.87 -8.52
N GLN A 119 -4.51 9.39 -7.33
CA GLN A 119 -5.05 10.75 -7.16
C GLN A 119 -4.03 11.82 -7.60
N GLY A 120 -2.75 11.66 -7.23
CA GLY A 120 -1.67 12.56 -7.67
C GLY A 120 -1.54 12.61 -9.20
N ALA A 121 -1.60 11.46 -9.87
CA ALA A 121 -1.57 11.36 -11.32
C ALA A 121 -2.71 12.15 -11.98
N GLN A 122 -3.94 11.97 -11.48
CA GLN A 122 -5.12 12.69 -11.97
C GLN A 122 -5.02 14.20 -11.75
N MET A 123 -4.43 14.64 -10.64
CA MET A 123 -4.25 16.06 -10.34
C MET A 123 -3.24 16.72 -11.28
N LEU A 124 -2.13 16.06 -11.59
CA LEU A 124 -1.14 16.54 -12.54
C LEU A 124 -1.76 16.71 -13.94
N ALA A 125 -2.54 15.72 -14.39
CA ALA A 125 -3.26 15.80 -15.66
C ALA A 125 -4.27 16.96 -15.70
N LYS A 126 -4.97 17.23 -14.58
CA LYS A 126 -5.94 18.33 -14.47
C LYS A 126 -5.27 19.70 -14.36
N SER A 127 -4.13 19.81 -13.68
CA SER A 127 -3.38 21.06 -13.51
C SER A 127 -2.91 21.66 -14.84
N ASN A 128 -2.60 20.80 -15.82
CA ASN A 128 -2.18 21.24 -17.15
C ASN A 128 -3.33 21.80 -18.00
N ASN A 129 -4.58 21.59 -17.58
CA ASN A 129 -5.77 21.90 -18.37
C ASN A 129 -6.65 23.05 -17.82
N VAL A 130 -6.37 23.63 -16.65
CA VAL A 130 -7.33 24.58 -16.04
C VAL A 130 -6.69 25.81 -15.38
N LEU A 131 -7.00 26.99 -15.92
CA LEU A 131 -6.91 28.32 -15.29
C LEU A 131 -8.02 28.51 -14.23
N SER A 132 -8.18 27.58 -13.28
CA SER A 132 -9.30 27.61 -12.32
C SER A 132 -9.02 28.53 -11.14
N VAL A 133 -9.99 29.40 -10.83
CA VAL A 133 -9.90 30.43 -9.78
C VAL A 133 -10.06 29.84 -8.36
N ASN A 134 -10.42 28.56 -8.21
CA ASN A 134 -10.63 27.91 -6.90
C ASN A 134 -9.78 26.64 -6.71
N ASN A 135 -8.51 26.83 -6.35
CA ASN A 135 -7.55 25.74 -6.13
C ASN A 135 -7.58 25.10 -4.73
N ALA A 136 -8.39 25.62 -3.80
CA ALA A 136 -8.47 25.14 -2.41
C ALA A 136 -8.69 23.60 -2.25
N PRO A 137 -9.59 22.92 -3.01
CA PRO A 137 -9.73 21.47 -2.90
C PRO A 137 -8.51 20.70 -3.45
N LEU A 138 -7.84 21.22 -4.49
CA LEU A 138 -6.60 20.63 -5.01
C LEU A 138 -5.45 20.79 -4.01
N CYS A 139 -5.29 21.96 -3.39
CA CYS A 139 -4.30 22.18 -2.33
C CYS A 139 -4.50 21.23 -1.15
N ARG A 140 -5.76 21.02 -0.71
CA ARG A 140 -6.06 20.07 0.39
C ARG A 140 -5.73 18.63 0.01
N ALA A 141 -6.12 18.19 -1.18
CA ALA A 141 -5.80 16.84 -1.66
C ALA A 141 -4.28 16.63 -1.79
N HIS A 142 -3.55 17.64 -2.27
CA HIS A 142 -2.09 17.65 -2.34
C HIS A 142 -1.46 17.49 -0.95
N ALA A 143 -1.88 18.32 0.02
CA ALA A 143 -1.39 18.25 1.40
C ALA A 143 -1.69 16.90 2.06
N THR A 144 -2.92 16.39 1.94
CA THR A 144 -3.32 15.08 2.48
C THR A 144 -2.46 13.94 1.93
N ARG A 145 -2.16 13.95 0.63
CA ARG A 145 -1.28 12.97 -0.01
C ARG A 145 0.14 13.03 0.57
N LEU A 146 0.70 14.23 0.72
CA LEU A 146 2.05 14.41 1.27
C LEU A 146 2.14 14.04 2.76
N HIS A 147 1.11 14.37 3.56
CA HIS A 147 1.01 13.93 4.95
C HIS A 147 1.00 12.40 5.04
N PHE A 148 0.21 11.75 4.20
CA PHE A 148 0.20 10.30 4.17
C PHE A 148 1.55 9.72 3.73
N ALA A 149 2.21 10.31 2.72
CA ALA A 149 3.53 9.88 2.27
C ALA A 149 4.58 9.95 3.40
N ARG A 150 4.60 11.03 4.19
CA ARG A 150 5.49 11.17 5.35
C ARG A 150 5.17 10.17 6.45
N PHE A 151 3.90 10.08 6.86
CA PHE A 151 3.43 9.12 7.87
C PHE A 151 3.85 7.71 7.47
N PHE A 152 3.52 7.32 6.24
CA PHE A 152 3.74 5.98 5.73
C PHE A 152 5.23 5.67 5.57
N GLY A 153 6.00 6.61 5.01
CA GLY A 153 7.45 6.54 4.90
C GLY A 153 8.11 6.28 6.26
N LYS A 154 7.69 7.02 7.30
CA LYS A 154 8.21 6.87 8.65
C LYS A 154 7.97 5.47 9.24
N LEU A 155 6.88 4.78 8.89
CA LEU A 155 6.62 3.42 9.36
C LEU A 155 7.60 2.37 8.81
N PHE A 156 8.36 2.70 7.76
CA PHE A 156 9.46 1.86 7.27
C PHE A 156 10.72 1.96 8.16
N LYS A 157 10.78 2.94 9.08
CA LYS A 157 11.89 3.07 10.04
C LYS A 157 11.87 1.90 11.03
N VAL A 158 12.76 0.93 10.80
CA VAL A 158 13.20 -0.18 11.67
C VAL A 158 12.07 -0.99 12.33
N THR A 159 11.96 -2.26 11.92
CA THR A 159 11.53 -3.34 12.83
C THR A 159 12.37 -4.60 12.66
N SER A 160 13.67 -4.44 12.94
CA SER A 160 14.57 -5.56 13.23
C SER A 160 14.42 -5.98 14.69
N LEU A 161 13.32 -6.65 15.00
CA LEU A 161 13.22 -7.57 16.16
C LEU A 161 12.45 -8.84 15.79
N TYR A 162 11.58 -8.75 14.79
CA TYR A 162 11.04 -9.90 14.07
C TYR A 162 11.19 -9.58 12.59
N LEU A 163 12.14 -10.23 11.92
CA LEU A 163 12.35 -10.11 10.47
C LEU A 163 11.05 -10.44 9.74
N GLU A 164 10.24 -9.44 9.50
CA GLU A 164 9.36 -9.40 8.35
C GLU A 164 10.28 -9.26 7.14
N SER A 165 10.74 -10.40 6.62
CA SER A 165 11.62 -10.52 5.44
C SER A 165 11.10 -9.82 4.17
N ASN A 166 9.92 -9.18 4.24
CA ASN A 166 9.19 -8.63 3.11
C ASN A 166 8.85 -7.13 3.29
N LEU A 167 9.33 -6.45 4.33
CA LEU A 167 9.16 -5.00 4.44
C LEU A 167 9.92 -4.26 3.33
N ASP A 168 11.09 -4.78 2.95
CA ASP A 168 11.82 -4.32 1.75
C ASP A 168 10.98 -4.54 0.49
N GLY A 169 10.29 -5.69 0.40
CA GLY A 169 9.31 -5.97 -0.65
C GLY A 169 8.16 -4.96 -0.71
N THR A 170 7.67 -4.51 0.45
CA THR A 170 6.61 -3.50 0.53
C THR A 170 7.11 -2.15 0.03
N PHE A 171 8.33 -1.74 0.38
CA PHE A 171 8.89 -0.49 -0.10
C PHE A 171 9.07 -0.48 -1.63
N GLN A 172 9.61 -1.57 -2.18
CA GLN A 172 9.78 -1.76 -3.63
C GLN A 172 8.43 -1.69 -4.38
N GLU A 173 7.38 -2.27 -3.78
CA GLU A 173 6.03 -2.14 -4.29
C GLU A 173 5.56 -0.67 -4.28
N CYS A 174 5.81 0.07 -3.19
CA CYS A 174 5.45 1.48 -3.12
C CYS A 174 6.19 2.35 -4.15
N VAL A 175 7.50 2.10 -4.34
CA VAL A 175 8.32 2.73 -5.39
C VAL A 175 7.70 2.50 -6.77
N ARG A 176 7.36 1.24 -7.07
CA ARG A 176 6.75 0.86 -8.34
C ARG A 176 5.43 1.58 -8.58
N GLU A 177 4.53 1.57 -7.60
CA GLU A 177 3.23 2.22 -7.72
C GLU A 177 3.36 3.72 -8.03
N ALA A 178 4.27 4.42 -7.35
CA ALA A 178 4.48 5.85 -7.56
C ALA A 178 5.14 6.17 -8.91
N LEU A 179 6.11 5.35 -9.35
CA LEU A 179 6.78 5.54 -10.64
C LEU A 179 5.83 5.26 -11.82
N VAL A 180 5.01 4.21 -11.71
CA VAL A 180 4.02 3.88 -12.73
C VAL A 180 2.92 4.94 -12.81
N SER A 181 2.49 5.48 -11.67
CA SER A 181 1.49 6.55 -11.64
C SER A 181 2.04 7.94 -11.96
N GLY A 182 3.35 8.13 -12.01
CA GLY A 182 3.98 9.45 -12.17
C GLY A 182 3.98 10.33 -10.92
N ASP A 183 3.68 9.77 -9.73
CA ASP A 183 3.61 10.50 -8.46
C ASP A 183 4.97 10.57 -7.74
N VAL A 184 5.95 11.15 -8.42
CA VAL A 184 7.35 11.22 -7.96
C VAL A 184 7.53 12.12 -6.73
N GLU A 185 6.63 13.07 -6.51
CA GLU A 185 6.70 13.97 -5.36
C GLU A 185 6.42 13.20 -4.06
N SER A 186 5.32 12.45 -4.01
CA SER A 186 5.01 11.60 -2.85
C SER A 186 6.13 10.59 -2.61
N LEU A 187 6.71 10.04 -3.69
CA LEU A 187 7.81 9.09 -3.60
C LEU A 187 9.03 9.67 -2.88
N ILE A 188 9.45 10.88 -3.25
CA ILE A 188 10.57 11.58 -2.61
C ILE A 188 10.26 11.85 -1.14
N VAL A 189 9.05 12.32 -0.83
CA VAL A 189 8.62 12.61 0.54
C VAL A 189 8.61 11.33 1.39
N MET A 190 8.07 10.23 0.86
CA MET A 190 8.05 8.92 1.53
C MET A 190 9.46 8.38 1.74
N ARG A 191 10.33 8.42 0.71
CA ARG A 191 11.73 7.99 0.80
C ARG A 191 12.47 8.77 1.88
N SER A 192 12.37 10.10 1.86
CA SER A 192 12.97 10.98 2.87
C SER A 192 12.52 10.62 4.28
N ALA A 193 11.20 10.45 4.49
CA ALA A 193 10.65 10.08 5.80
C ALA A 193 11.07 8.68 6.27
N SER A 194 11.28 7.74 5.34
CA SER A 194 11.79 6.40 5.65
C SER A 194 13.25 6.36 6.08
N GLY A 195 14.02 7.41 5.76
CA GLY A 195 15.47 7.45 5.98
C GLY A 195 16.26 6.50 5.07
N ARG A 196 15.63 5.93 4.03
CA ARG A 196 16.30 5.10 3.04
C ARG A 196 17.02 5.94 1.99
N GLN A 197 18.12 5.43 1.45
CA GLN A 197 19.04 6.18 0.60
C GLN A 197 19.05 5.72 -0.88
N GLU A 198 18.05 4.98 -1.35
CA GLU A 198 18.07 4.41 -2.71
C GLU A 198 18.11 5.51 -3.78
N ASP A 199 19.10 5.50 -4.66
CA ASP A 199 19.19 6.46 -5.77
C ASP A 199 18.08 6.24 -6.82
N VAL A 200 17.96 7.20 -7.74
CA VAL A 200 16.91 7.19 -8.77
C VAL A 200 17.04 5.99 -9.70
N GLU A 201 18.26 5.65 -10.10
CA GLU A 201 18.55 4.49 -10.93
C GLU A 201 18.12 3.18 -10.26
N SER A 202 18.42 3.01 -8.97
CA SER A 202 18.02 1.88 -8.15
C SER A 202 16.50 1.75 -8.09
N MET A 203 15.80 2.87 -7.83
CA MET A 203 14.33 2.90 -7.82
C MET A 203 13.72 2.52 -9.19
N CYS A 204 14.29 3.01 -10.30
CA CYS A 204 13.85 2.60 -11.64
C CYS A 204 14.12 1.11 -11.90
N MET A 205 15.30 0.61 -11.49
CA MET A 205 15.66 -0.81 -11.64
C MET A 205 14.72 -1.74 -10.87
N MET A 206 14.18 -1.32 -9.71
CA MET A 206 13.17 -2.09 -8.98
C MET A 206 11.91 -2.35 -9.81
N VAL A 207 11.52 -1.41 -10.68
CA VAL A 207 10.36 -1.55 -11.56
C VAL A 207 10.69 -2.45 -12.74
N SER A 208 11.83 -2.22 -13.41
CA SER A 208 12.28 -3.04 -14.54
C SER A 208 12.46 -4.50 -14.14
N THR A 209 13.12 -4.77 -13.01
CA THR A 209 13.31 -6.13 -12.50
C THR A 209 11.97 -6.81 -12.20
N ALA A 210 11.01 -6.08 -11.64
CA ALA A 210 9.68 -6.63 -11.38
C ALA A 210 8.90 -6.93 -12.67
N ALA A 211 9.07 -6.12 -13.71
CA ALA A 211 8.52 -6.36 -15.03
C ALA A 211 9.09 -7.66 -15.63
N GLU A 212 10.41 -7.82 -15.57
CA GLU A 212 11.12 -9.01 -16.06
C GLU A 212 10.71 -10.27 -15.30
N GLN A 213 10.58 -10.19 -13.97
CA GLN A 213 10.11 -11.30 -13.14
C GLN A 213 8.68 -11.71 -13.49
N LEU A 214 7.80 -10.74 -13.74
CA LEU A 214 6.43 -10.99 -14.15
C LEU A 214 6.36 -11.61 -15.56
N TRP A 215 7.14 -11.08 -16.50
CA TRP A 215 7.26 -11.66 -17.84
C TRP A 215 7.78 -13.09 -17.80
N ALA A 216 8.82 -13.36 -17.01
CA ALA A 216 9.35 -14.70 -16.81
C ALA A 216 8.30 -15.65 -16.22
N TYR A 217 7.53 -15.19 -15.22
CA TYR A 217 6.43 -15.96 -14.65
C TYR A 217 5.35 -16.28 -15.69
N LEU A 218 4.88 -15.28 -16.44
CA LEU A 218 3.86 -15.46 -17.48
C LEU A 218 4.33 -16.40 -18.59
N ASN A 219 5.58 -16.28 -19.04
CA ASN A 219 6.16 -17.19 -20.03
C ASN A 219 6.22 -18.62 -19.50
N SER A 220 6.68 -18.81 -18.25
CA SER A 220 6.71 -20.13 -17.62
C SER A 220 5.32 -20.72 -17.38
N MET A 221 4.31 -19.88 -17.16
CA MET A 221 2.92 -20.30 -16.99
C MET A 221 2.32 -20.75 -18.32
N GLY A 222 2.64 -20.06 -19.42
CA GLY A 222 2.30 -20.50 -20.78
C GLY A 222 2.89 -21.86 -21.11
N ASP A 223 4.16 -22.08 -20.77
CA ASP A 223 4.83 -23.37 -20.96
C ASP A 223 4.24 -24.48 -20.07
N LEU A 224 3.87 -24.17 -18.82
CA LEU A 224 3.22 -25.11 -17.90
C LEU A 224 1.79 -25.45 -18.32
N MET A 225 1.02 -24.48 -18.82
CA MET A 225 -0.34 -24.69 -19.33
C MET A 225 -0.37 -25.56 -20.59
N MET A 226 0.70 -25.54 -21.39
CA MET A 226 0.86 -26.41 -22.57
C MET A 226 1.43 -27.79 -22.22
N ALA A 227 2.24 -27.89 -21.16
CA ALA A 227 2.89 -29.14 -20.74
C ALA A 227 1.99 -30.05 -19.89
N ASP A 228 1.09 -29.51 -19.06
CA ASP A 228 0.19 -30.30 -18.21
C ASP A 228 -1.17 -29.57 -17.99
N PRO A 229 -2.01 -29.48 -19.04
CA PRO A 229 -3.27 -28.74 -18.97
C PRO A 229 -4.24 -29.38 -17.96
N THR A 230 -4.97 -28.56 -17.20
CA THR A 230 -6.00 -29.06 -16.28
C THR A 230 -7.13 -29.74 -17.04
N SER A 231 -7.89 -30.61 -16.35
CA SER A 231 -9.00 -31.37 -16.96
C SER A 231 -10.05 -30.47 -17.64
N GLU A 232 -10.29 -29.27 -17.10
CA GLU A 232 -11.19 -28.27 -17.71
C GLU A 232 -10.60 -27.64 -18.98
N GLN A 233 -9.28 -27.45 -19.04
CA GLN A 233 -8.58 -26.93 -20.22
C GLN A 233 -8.47 -27.98 -21.33
N GLN A 234 -8.26 -29.25 -20.96
CA GLN A 234 -8.33 -30.38 -21.89
C GLN A 234 -9.72 -30.50 -22.52
N ALA A 235 -10.80 -30.27 -21.76
CA ALA A 235 -12.16 -30.30 -22.29
C ALA A 235 -12.41 -29.24 -23.39
N ARG A 236 -11.83 -28.04 -23.23
CA ARG A 236 -11.92 -26.95 -24.24
C ARG A 236 -11.08 -27.22 -25.49
N LEU A 237 -9.98 -27.94 -25.36
CA LEU A 237 -9.12 -28.33 -26.49
C LEU A 237 -9.70 -29.50 -27.29
N VAL A 238 -10.49 -30.37 -26.66
CA VAL A 238 -11.13 -31.54 -27.30
C VAL A 238 -12.42 -31.16 -28.04
N HIS A 239 -13.10 -30.10 -27.61
CA HIS A 239 -14.27 -29.54 -28.29
C HIS A 239 -14.00 -28.09 -28.77
N PRO A 240 -13.19 -27.88 -29.82
CA PRO A 240 -13.28 -26.60 -30.52
C PRO A 240 -14.72 -26.44 -31.05
N PRO A 241 -15.38 -25.29 -30.89
CA PRO A 241 -16.73 -25.10 -31.39
C PRO A 241 -16.73 -25.29 -32.91
N VAL A 242 -17.36 -26.37 -33.34
CA VAL A 242 -17.49 -26.75 -34.74
C VAL A 242 -18.63 -25.94 -35.36
N GLY A 243 -18.29 -25.10 -36.34
CA GLY A 243 -19.09 -24.83 -37.53
C GLY A 243 -20.34 -23.97 -37.38
N ILE A 244 -20.23 -22.71 -37.80
CA ILE A 244 -21.34 -21.98 -38.44
C ILE A 244 -21.60 -22.72 -39.77
N GLN A 245 -22.66 -23.52 -39.81
CA GLN A 245 -23.32 -23.91 -41.05
C GLN A 245 -24.45 -22.91 -41.31
N ASP A 246 -24.46 -22.38 -42.53
CA ASP A 246 -25.56 -21.60 -43.10
C ASP A 246 -26.88 -22.39 -42.99
N ASP A 247 -27.91 -21.76 -42.43
CA ASP A 247 -29.30 -21.91 -42.91
C ASP A 247 -30.17 -20.74 -42.43
N ASP A 248 -30.74 -20.03 -43.41
CA ASP A 248 -31.78 -19.01 -43.31
C ASP A 248 -33.08 -19.59 -42.70
N ASN A 249 -33.61 -18.97 -41.63
CA ASN A 249 -34.98 -18.42 -41.60
C ASN A 249 -35.42 -17.98 -40.18
N ASN A 250 -35.95 -16.75 -40.13
CA ASN A 250 -36.99 -16.22 -39.23
C ASN A 250 -36.90 -16.50 -37.72
N ASN A 251 -36.66 -15.44 -36.95
CA ASN A 251 -37.27 -15.28 -35.62
C ASN A 251 -37.55 -13.81 -35.31
N ASP A 252 -38.84 -13.54 -35.03
CA ASP A 252 -39.29 -12.49 -34.12
C ASP A 252 -38.86 -12.86 -32.68
N ASP A 253 -38.52 -11.83 -31.92
CA ASP A 253 -38.45 -11.70 -30.44
C ASP A 253 -38.16 -12.94 -29.57
N ILE A 254 -37.05 -12.90 -28.81
CA ILE A 254 -36.96 -13.21 -27.37
C ILE A 254 -35.58 -12.77 -26.84
N ASP A 255 -35.61 -12.08 -25.69
CA ASP A 255 -34.50 -11.68 -24.81
C ASP A 255 -33.30 -12.65 -24.77
N GLY A 256 -32.10 -12.09 -24.87
CA GLY A 256 -30.85 -12.77 -24.53
C GLY A 256 -29.77 -11.74 -24.25
N ASP A 257 -29.39 -11.61 -22.98
CA ASP A 257 -28.20 -10.87 -22.52
C ASP A 257 -26.99 -11.27 -23.36
N ASP A 258 -26.36 -10.28 -24.01
CA ASP A 258 -24.99 -10.36 -24.54
C ASP A 258 -24.00 -10.50 -23.37
N ASP A 259 -23.96 -11.67 -22.74
CA ASP A 259 -22.78 -12.14 -22.02
C ASP A 259 -21.82 -12.75 -23.04
N ASP A 260 -21.17 -11.88 -23.81
CA ASP A 260 -19.86 -12.19 -24.39
C ASP A 260 -18.98 -12.66 -23.23
N GLU A 261 -18.70 -13.98 -23.17
CA GLU A 261 -17.68 -14.59 -22.32
C GLU A 261 -16.30 -14.00 -22.67
N ALA A 262 -16.05 -12.77 -22.22
CA ALA A 262 -14.75 -12.16 -22.18
C ALA A 262 -13.90 -13.01 -21.25
N LEU A 263 -13.03 -13.83 -21.86
CA LEU A 263 -11.85 -14.42 -21.23
C LEU A 263 -11.28 -13.41 -20.23
N SER A 264 -11.45 -13.67 -18.93
CA SER A 264 -11.14 -12.67 -17.91
C SER A 264 -9.69 -12.24 -18.08
N SER A 265 -9.49 -11.01 -18.52
CA SER A 265 -8.17 -10.38 -18.59
C SER A 265 -7.47 -10.61 -17.24
N PRO A 266 -6.15 -10.92 -17.23
CA PRO A 266 -5.42 -11.01 -15.98
C PRO A 266 -5.69 -9.75 -15.15
N PRO A 267 -5.85 -9.87 -13.82
CA PRO A 267 -6.03 -8.70 -12.98
C PRO A 267 -4.98 -7.64 -13.29
N ASP A 268 -5.33 -6.35 -13.28
CA ASP A 268 -4.44 -5.25 -13.74
C ASP A 268 -3.02 -5.29 -13.14
N TRP A 269 -2.86 -5.82 -11.92
CA TRP A 269 -1.56 -5.98 -11.25
C TRP A 269 -0.64 -7.04 -11.90
N LEU A 270 -1.19 -7.92 -12.73
CA LEU A 270 -0.52 -8.97 -13.50
C LEU A 270 -0.28 -8.55 -14.96
N MET A 271 -0.65 -7.33 -15.36
CA MET A 271 -0.44 -6.83 -16.72
C MET A 271 0.97 -6.23 -16.86
N PRO A 272 1.83 -6.74 -17.76
CA PRO A 272 3.20 -6.24 -17.92
C PRO A 272 3.27 -4.77 -18.37
N GLN A 273 2.25 -4.29 -19.08
CA GLN A 273 2.11 -2.90 -19.53
C GLN A 273 2.10 -1.91 -18.35
N ARG A 274 1.67 -2.37 -17.16
CA ARG A 274 1.71 -1.61 -15.91
C ARG A 274 3.13 -1.27 -15.47
N TYR A 275 4.16 -1.97 -15.93
CA TYR A 275 5.55 -1.78 -15.48
C TYR A 275 6.36 -0.85 -16.41
N THR A 276 5.69 0.12 -17.02
CA THR A 276 6.35 1.12 -17.86
C THR A 276 6.49 2.42 -17.07
N ILE A 277 7.73 2.86 -16.86
CA ILE A 277 8.01 4.20 -16.34
C ILE A 277 8.06 5.15 -17.53
N HIS A 278 7.20 6.16 -17.55
CA HIS A 278 7.27 7.21 -18.56
C HIS A 278 8.57 8.02 -18.43
N ASP A 279 9.18 8.40 -19.55
CA ASP A 279 10.45 9.17 -19.56
C ASP A 279 10.34 10.50 -18.79
N ASP A 280 9.20 11.19 -18.90
CA ASP A 280 8.91 12.40 -18.11
C ASP A 280 8.96 12.12 -16.61
N THR A 281 8.37 11.01 -16.15
CA THR A 281 8.41 10.60 -14.74
C THR A 281 9.84 10.43 -14.26
N ARG A 282 10.67 9.74 -15.05
CA ARG A 282 12.09 9.51 -14.70
C ARG A 282 12.86 10.84 -14.62
N LEU A 283 12.67 11.73 -15.59
CA LEU A 283 13.32 13.03 -15.63
C LEU A 283 12.89 13.89 -14.42
N ARG A 284 11.59 13.96 -14.13
CA ARG A 284 11.06 14.70 -12.97
C ARG A 284 11.60 14.16 -11.66
N LEU A 285 11.67 12.85 -11.49
CA LEU A 285 12.27 12.24 -10.30
C LEU A 285 13.73 12.66 -10.14
N LYS A 286 14.54 12.63 -11.20
CA LYS A 286 15.94 13.09 -11.16
C LYS A 286 16.07 14.54 -10.74
N ILE A 287 15.29 15.43 -11.36
CA ILE A 287 15.33 16.87 -11.06
C ILE A 287 14.92 17.12 -9.61
N MET A 288 13.81 16.53 -9.17
CA MET A 288 13.30 16.73 -7.82
C MET A 288 14.25 16.14 -6.76
N ASP A 289 14.82 14.96 -7.01
CA ASP A 289 15.83 14.36 -6.12
C ASP A 289 17.08 15.25 -6.01
N GLU A 290 17.60 15.77 -7.12
CA GLU A 290 18.75 16.69 -7.12
C GLU A 290 18.45 17.98 -6.34
N LEU A 291 17.25 18.55 -6.51
CA LEU A 291 16.82 19.73 -5.76
C LEU A 291 16.75 19.44 -4.25
N CYS A 292 16.19 18.29 -3.86
CA CYS A 292 16.15 17.86 -2.46
C CYS A 292 17.55 17.66 -1.87
N GLN A 293 18.47 17.04 -2.62
CA GLN A 293 19.86 16.88 -2.18
C GLN A 293 20.58 18.22 -1.99
N LYS A 294 20.19 19.25 -2.76
CA LYS A 294 20.65 20.64 -2.59
C LYS A 294 19.94 21.40 -1.47
N GLY A 295 19.05 20.75 -0.71
CA GLY A 295 18.34 21.32 0.44
C GLY A 295 17.02 22.01 0.11
N TRP A 296 16.49 21.86 -1.11
CA TRP A 296 15.19 22.41 -1.46
C TRP A 296 14.08 21.52 -0.92
N CYS A 297 13.21 22.09 -0.09
CA CYS A 297 12.10 21.39 0.57
C CYS A 297 10.77 22.11 0.29
N TRP A 298 10.28 22.05 -0.95
CA TRP A 298 9.02 22.71 -1.35
C TRP A 298 7.76 22.05 -0.79
N PHE A 299 7.90 20.90 -0.14
CA PHE A 299 6.81 20.17 0.50
C PHE A 299 6.67 20.47 2.00
N ASN A 300 7.64 21.15 2.62
CA ASN A 300 7.66 21.44 4.06
C ASN A 300 6.96 22.76 4.42
#